data_AF-A0AAX3RX78-F1
#
_entry.id   AF-A0AAX3RX78-F1
#
_cell.length_a   1.000
_cell.length_b   1.000
_cell.length_c   1.000
_cell.angle_alpha   90.00
_cell.angle_beta   90.00
_cell.angle_gamma   90.00
#
_symmetry.space_group_name_H-M   'P 1'
#
loop_
_entity.id
_entity.type
_entity.pdbx_description
1 polymer ?
#
loop_
_entity_poly.entity_id
_entity_poly.type
_entity_poly.pdbx_seq_one_letter_code
_entity_poly.pdbx_strand_id
1 'polypeptide(L)'
;MVNNLNNYHVYTTWSEVLNGVSLKGKKYLITGANSGLGKESAKAILSHEGYVVLTVRTEEKRQQLIEELSLQFDKTLFDIKLLDLSSLNDVRRFTKAFLLEALKLDGVLANAGIMATDFQTTVDGFEQQFAINHLGHFLLINKLTPCLLKGARVVVMTSGAHRLSNVDLKDPNFTYRAYSRWTAYGQSKSANVLFALEFDRRWKNYNVRAFAVAPGIILDTHLHMHLQHDDFNELAEKQDTNKVPVKSLQAGVATQIMALCHPEFANKGGVLLEHCNYSQINDDTRQGTGVIPWVLDEEFAQKLWQLSEEMVNETFTEDAKLKSEVVYSELAHNRLPQSQKLDLTGIEFKTENSIIELFFDHKTCTVEGFKHQGIFIPSVANYEVVEVRNDLYFIDLLFPENTEITLSITVDFKSNKALFILTQYQPTSLPDKNKPIALKLASHYHQYFTPAVVLTGNNQIDRCEYPFVTSDLIGTRALYCYSNSSPTVYEHIYINSHWYCYNVINGIRKGDGGCDQASYYKFDDSTYIVTWRELLIDLSFVFVYDLDNKTTTGKGWGNISDTNVMINIPAGANIISLNALNYPLNYIPS
;
A
#
# COMPACT_ATOMS: atom_id res chain seq x y z
N MET A 1 34.83 13.39 5.78
CA MET A 1 35.82 12.60 6.54
C MET A 1 35.21 11.26 6.88
N VAL A 2 35.72 10.18 6.30
CA VAL A 2 35.29 8.80 6.58
C VAL A 2 36.17 8.28 7.71
N ASN A 3 35.59 8.06 8.89
CA ASN A 3 36.28 7.34 9.96
C ASN A 3 36.31 5.86 9.56
N ASN A 4 37.51 5.30 9.36
CA ASN A 4 37.66 3.86 9.23
C ASN A 4 37.18 3.19 10.52
N LEU A 5 36.30 2.19 10.37
CA LEU A 5 35.89 1.33 11.49
C LEU A 5 37.07 0.43 11.83
N ASN A 6 37.87 0.82 12.83
CA ASN A 6 39.15 0.16 13.17
C ASN A 6 39.03 -1.33 13.59
N ASN A 7 37.83 -1.91 13.65
CA ASN A 7 37.58 -3.26 14.17
C ASN A 7 37.21 -4.31 13.11
N TYR A 8 36.95 -3.94 11.85
CA TYR A 8 36.53 -4.88 10.80
C TYR A 8 37.41 -4.78 9.55
N HIS A 9 37.62 -5.90 8.87
CA HIS A 9 38.47 -6.01 7.69
C HIS A 9 37.82 -6.85 6.58
N VAL A 10 38.50 -6.96 5.45
CA VAL A 10 38.08 -7.65 4.23
C VAL A 10 37.56 -9.09 4.41
N TYR A 11 38.06 -9.81 5.42
CA TYR A 11 37.72 -11.22 5.69
C TYR A 11 36.82 -11.39 6.92
N THR A 12 36.38 -10.29 7.54
CA THR A 12 35.41 -10.32 8.63
C THR A 12 34.14 -11.04 8.17
N THR A 13 33.66 -11.97 8.98
CA THR A 13 32.47 -12.79 8.78
C THR A 13 31.21 -12.14 9.37
N TRP A 14 30.03 -12.56 8.92
CA TRP A 14 28.79 -12.07 9.51
C TRP A 14 28.62 -12.45 10.99
N SER A 15 29.25 -13.53 11.47
CA SER A 15 29.17 -13.91 12.89
C SER A 15 29.97 -12.95 13.76
N GLU A 16 31.13 -12.49 13.29
CA GLU A 16 31.94 -11.46 13.96
C GLU A 16 31.21 -10.11 13.95
N VAL A 17 30.53 -9.76 12.86
CA VAL A 17 29.70 -8.54 12.77
C VAL A 17 28.52 -8.59 13.76
N LEU A 18 27.88 -9.75 13.92
CA LEU A 18 26.71 -9.88 14.79
C LEU A 18 27.05 -10.25 16.23
N ASN A 19 28.33 -10.35 16.59
CA ASN A 19 28.75 -10.64 17.96
C ASN A 19 28.23 -9.56 18.92
N GLY A 20 27.36 -9.95 19.86
CA GLY A 20 26.70 -9.05 20.80
C GLY A 20 25.50 -8.26 20.24
N VAL A 21 25.06 -8.55 19.00
CA VAL A 21 23.89 -7.94 18.36
C VAL A 21 22.72 -8.91 18.38
N SER A 22 21.64 -8.56 19.07
CA SER A 22 20.39 -9.33 19.02
C SER A 22 19.46 -8.83 17.92
N LEU A 23 18.92 -9.74 17.12
CA LEU A 23 17.91 -9.46 16.10
C LEU A 23 16.51 -9.93 16.53
N LYS A 24 16.34 -10.30 17.80
CA LYS A 24 15.07 -10.80 18.33
C LYS A 24 13.93 -9.80 18.09
N GLY A 25 12.85 -10.29 17.48
CA GLY A 25 11.67 -9.48 17.14
C GLY A 25 11.86 -8.53 15.95
N LYS A 26 13.04 -8.53 15.31
CA LYS A 26 13.31 -7.76 14.10
C LYS A 26 12.91 -8.54 12.86
N LYS A 27 12.34 -7.85 11.87
CA LYS A 27 11.73 -8.47 10.69
C LYS A 27 12.38 -7.98 9.41
N TYR A 28 12.81 -8.90 8.55
CA TYR A 28 13.54 -8.58 7.33
C TYR A 28 12.92 -9.24 6.10
N LEU A 29 12.98 -8.57 4.96
CA LEU A 29 12.66 -9.16 3.65
C LEU A 29 13.96 -9.36 2.87
N ILE A 30 14.21 -10.57 2.35
CA ILE A 30 15.36 -10.85 1.47
C ILE A 30 14.87 -11.40 0.13
N THR A 31 15.25 -10.73 -0.96
CA THR A 31 14.96 -11.22 -2.30
C THR A 31 16.00 -12.23 -2.78
N GLY A 32 15.59 -13.31 -3.45
CA GLY A 32 16.51 -14.24 -4.10
C GLY A 32 17.30 -15.09 -3.10
N ALA A 33 16.61 -15.75 -2.18
CA ALA A 33 17.23 -16.49 -1.08
C ALA A 33 17.44 -17.99 -1.34
N ASN A 34 17.21 -18.47 -2.56
CA ASN A 34 17.32 -19.89 -2.89
C ASN A 34 18.78 -20.39 -2.94
N SER A 35 19.78 -19.51 -3.00
CA SER A 35 21.20 -19.89 -3.08
C SER A 35 22.13 -18.73 -2.70
N GLY A 36 23.42 -19.04 -2.49
CA GLY A 36 24.49 -18.04 -2.32
C GLY A 36 24.25 -17.04 -1.18
N LEU A 37 24.55 -15.77 -1.45
CA LEU A 37 24.55 -14.67 -0.46
C LEU A 37 23.21 -14.46 0.22
N GLY A 38 22.10 -14.57 -0.52
CA GLY A 38 20.76 -14.39 0.03
C GLY A 38 20.41 -15.44 1.08
N LYS A 39 20.70 -16.71 0.78
CA LYS A 39 20.48 -17.82 1.71
C LYS A 39 21.35 -17.69 2.96
N GLU A 40 22.62 -17.37 2.78
CA GLU A 40 23.55 -17.21 3.91
C GLU A 40 23.19 -15.99 4.78
N SER A 41 22.68 -14.91 4.19
CA SER A 41 22.15 -13.77 4.95
C SER A 41 20.92 -14.14 5.77
N ALA A 42 20.04 -14.97 5.22
CA ALA A 42 18.90 -15.50 5.96
C ALA A 42 19.37 -16.31 7.18
N LYS A 43 20.37 -17.18 7.01
CA LYS A 43 20.98 -17.94 8.11
C LYS A 43 21.57 -17.02 9.17
N ALA A 44 22.31 -15.98 8.78
CA ALA A 44 22.86 -15.00 9.72
C ALA A 44 21.77 -14.34 10.59
N ILE A 45 20.64 -13.94 9.98
CA ILE A 45 19.51 -13.31 10.68
C ILE A 45 18.81 -14.33 11.61
N LEU A 46 18.52 -15.53 11.10
CA LEU A 46 17.84 -16.59 11.84
C LEU A 46 18.66 -17.08 13.04
N SER A 47 19.98 -17.21 12.89
CA SER A 47 20.90 -17.56 13.97
C SER A 47 20.91 -16.55 15.13
N HIS A 48 20.38 -15.34 14.92
CA HIS A 48 20.28 -14.29 15.93
C HIS A 48 18.81 -13.94 16.29
N GLU A 49 17.91 -14.92 16.14
CA GLU A 49 16.47 -14.84 16.47
C GLU A 49 15.68 -13.77 15.67
N GLY A 50 16.21 -13.31 14.54
CA GLY A 50 15.49 -12.44 13.62
C GLY A 50 14.48 -13.21 12.78
N TYR A 51 13.40 -12.54 12.40
CA TYR A 51 12.39 -13.07 11.48
C TYR A 51 12.72 -12.67 10.04
N VAL A 52 12.61 -13.60 9.10
CA VAL A 52 12.90 -13.32 7.69
C VAL A 52 11.81 -13.82 6.74
N VAL A 53 11.32 -12.91 5.89
CA VAL A 53 10.57 -13.27 4.69
C VAL A 53 11.56 -13.42 3.54
N LEU A 54 11.56 -14.58 2.92
CA LEU A 54 12.43 -14.95 1.82
C LEU A 54 11.61 -15.01 0.55
N THR A 55 12.18 -14.58 -0.57
CA THR A 55 11.51 -14.76 -1.87
C THR A 55 12.27 -15.66 -2.81
N VAL A 56 11.50 -16.47 -3.54
CA VAL A 56 11.97 -17.41 -4.55
C VAL A 56 11.04 -17.37 -5.77
N ARG A 57 11.54 -17.81 -6.94
CA ARG A 57 10.78 -17.72 -8.20
C ARG A 57 9.78 -18.85 -8.43
N THR A 58 10.01 -20.02 -7.85
CA THR A 58 9.21 -21.22 -8.16
C THR A 58 8.84 -21.99 -6.90
N GLU A 59 7.74 -22.72 -6.96
CA GLU A 59 7.23 -23.51 -5.83
C GLU A 59 8.20 -24.63 -5.43
N GLU A 60 8.88 -25.23 -6.40
CA GLU A 60 9.88 -26.28 -6.12
C GLU A 60 11.04 -25.72 -5.28
N LYS A 61 11.53 -24.52 -5.63
CA LYS A 61 12.57 -23.83 -4.84
C LYS A 61 12.06 -23.39 -3.47
N ARG A 62 10.78 -23.06 -3.36
CA ARG A 62 10.13 -22.72 -2.08
C ARG A 62 10.18 -23.92 -1.16
N GLN A 63 9.72 -25.07 -1.64
CA GLN A 63 9.65 -26.29 -0.86
C GLN A 63 11.03 -26.79 -0.43
N GLN A 64 12.00 -26.78 -1.34
CA GLN A 64 13.39 -27.12 -1.03
C GLN A 64 13.99 -26.24 0.07
N LEU A 65 13.74 -24.92 0.00
CA LEU A 65 14.27 -23.98 0.99
C LEU A 65 13.57 -24.11 2.35
N ILE A 66 12.26 -24.40 2.37
CA ILE A 66 11.53 -24.72 3.61
C ILE A 66 12.17 -25.93 4.28
N GLU A 67 12.40 -27.01 3.54
CA GLU A 67 13.01 -28.24 4.08
C GLU A 67 14.41 -27.98 4.61
N GLU A 68 15.28 -27.29 3.85
CA GLU A 68 16.64 -26.98 4.27
C GLU A 68 16.68 -26.15 5.57
N LEU A 69 15.89 -25.06 5.64
CA LEU A 69 15.93 -24.16 6.80
C LEU A 69 15.26 -24.79 8.04
N SER A 70 14.22 -25.61 7.86
CA SER A 70 13.54 -26.29 8.96
C SER A 70 14.42 -27.30 9.71
N LEU A 71 15.52 -27.75 9.10
CA LEU A 71 16.49 -28.64 9.76
C LEU A 71 17.35 -27.91 10.80
N GLN A 72 17.45 -26.58 10.72
CA GLN A 72 18.40 -25.77 11.50
C GLN A 72 17.71 -24.67 12.32
N PHE A 73 16.53 -24.23 11.91
CA PHE A 73 15.84 -23.07 12.49
C PHE A 73 14.35 -23.37 12.75
N ASP A 74 13.78 -22.66 13.72
CA ASP A 74 12.34 -22.71 13.98
C ASP A 74 11.57 -22.16 12.77
N LYS A 75 10.57 -22.93 12.30
CA LYS A 75 9.66 -22.55 11.21
C LYS A 75 8.89 -21.26 11.50
N THR A 76 8.73 -20.88 12.77
CA THR A 76 8.07 -19.61 13.13
C THR A 76 8.93 -18.38 12.82
N LEU A 77 10.23 -18.54 12.58
CA LEU A 77 11.17 -17.45 12.32
C LEU A 77 11.32 -17.10 10.83
N PHE A 78 10.71 -17.86 9.92
CA PHE A 78 10.79 -17.53 8.50
C PHE A 78 9.50 -17.83 7.74
N ASP A 79 9.30 -17.07 6.67
CA ASP A 79 8.30 -17.36 5.65
C ASP A 79 8.94 -17.27 4.26
N ILE A 80 8.45 -18.05 3.30
CA ILE A 80 9.03 -18.13 1.96
C ILE A 80 7.92 -17.92 0.95
N LYS A 81 8.04 -16.86 0.16
CA LYS A 81 7.00 -16.39 -0.77
C LYS A 81 7.48 -16.42 -2.22
N LEU A 82 6.53 -16.53 -3.14
CA LEU A 82 6.81 -16.50 -4.58
C LEU A 82 6.91 -15.05 -5.08
N LEU A 83 8.01 -14.73 -5.75
CA LEU A 83 8.25 -13.46 -6.43
C LEU A 83 9.16 -13.65 -7.63
N ASP A 84 8.72 -13.19 -8.79
CA ASP A 84 9.50 -13.05 -10.01
C ASP A 84 9.74 -11.57 -10.35
N LEU A 85 10.96 -11.11 -10.09
CA LEU A 85 11.40 -9.73 -10.40
C LEU A 85 11.50 -9.44 -11.90
N SER A 86 11.43 -10.46 -12.76
CA SER A 86 11.36 -10.27 -14.21
C SER A 86 9.96 -9.92 -14.72
N SER A 87 8.95 -9.86 -13.84
CA SER A 87 7.59 -9.47 -14.16
C SER A 87 7.12 -8.36 -13.23
N LEU A 88 6.97 -7.13 -13.73
CA LEU A 88 6.47 -6.02 -12.93
C LEU A 88 5.04 -6.29 -12.42
N ASN A 89 4.23 -7.04 -13.16
CA ASN A 89 2.93 -7.49 -12.69
C ASN A 89 3.03 -8.46 -11.50
N ASP A 90 4.03 -9.36 -11.49
CA ASP A 90 4.25 -10.24 -10.35
C ASP A 90 4.77 -9.49 -9.12
N VAL A 91 5.62 -8.48 -9.32
CA VAL A 91 6.03 -7.55 -8.25
C VAL A 91 4.81 -6.82 -7.66
N ARG A 92 3.87 -6.35 -8.50
CA ARG A 92 2.61 -5.74 -8.02
C ARG A 92 1.74 -6.72 -7.25
N ARG A 93 1.59 -7.95 -7.74
CA ARG A 93 0.87 -9.02 -7.04
C ARG A 93 1.50 -9.30 -5.67
N PHE A 94 2.82 -9.48 -5.63
CA PHE A 94 3.56 -9.74 -4.41
C PHE A 94 3.44 -8.59 -3.42
N THR A 95 3.68 -7.35 -3.86
CA THR A 95 3.63 -6.17 -2.99
C THR A 95 2.23 -5.93 -2.47
N LYS A 96 1.19 -6.10 -3.31
CA LYS A 96 -0.20 -6.11 -2.86
C LYS A 96 -0.33 -7.16 -1.76
N ALA A 97 -0.09 -8.44 -2.05
CA ALA A 97 -0.19 -9.55 -1.08
C ALA A 97 0.59 -9.32 0.22
N PHE A 98 1.77 -8.72 0.14
CA PHE A 98 2.63 -8.46 1.30
C PHE A 98 2.06 -7.34 2.19
N LEU A 99 1.47 -6.29 1.59
CA LEU A 99 0.82 -5.20 2.33
C LEU A 99 -0.39 -5.71 3.12
N LEU A 100 -1.10 -6.71 2.59
CA LEU A 100 -2.25 -7.38 3.20
C LEU A 100 -1.92 -8.03 4.56
N GLU A 101 -0.68 -8.49 4.71
CA GLU A 101 -0.20 -9.17 5.93
C GLU A 101 0.07 -8.20 7.08
N ALA A 102 -0.01 -6.88 6.83
CA ALA A 102 0.32 -5.81 7.78
C ALA A 102 1.70 -5.99 8.46
N LEU A 103 2.63 -6.69 7.79
CA LEU A 103 3.94 -7.00 8.33
C LEU A 103 4.86 -5.78 8.21
N LYS A 104 5.25 -5.23 9.36
CA LYS A 104 6.24 -4.14 9.44
C LYS A 104 7.66 -4.70 9.41
N LEU A 105 8.55 -4.03 8.69
CA LEU A 105 9.92 -4.45 8.39
C LEU A 105 10.95 -3.49 9.01
N ASP A 106 11.96 -4.06 9.65
CA ASP A 106 13.18 -3.38 10.10
C ASP A 106 14.22 -3.29 8.97
N GLY A 107 14.10 -4.11 7.93
CA GLY A 107 14.93 -3.93 6.75
C GLY A 107 14.55 -4.77 5.54
N VAL A 108 15.02 -4.33 4.38
CA VAL A 108 14.88 -5.02 3.10
C VAL A 108 16.26 -5.21 2.51
N LEU A 109 16.57 -6.44 2.10
CA LEU A 109 17.78 -6.79 1.37
C LEU A 109 17.39 -7.21 -0.06
N ALA A 110 17.55 -6.27 -0.99
CA ALA A 110 17.41 -6.49 -2.43
C ALA A 110 18.66 -7.19 -2.98
N ASN A 111 18.72 -8.49 -2.73
CA ASN A 111 19.82 -9.37 -3.04
C ASN A 111 19.71 -10.08 -4.39
N ALA A 112 18.51 -10.25 -4.95
CA ALA A 112 18.36 -11.04 -6.17
C ALA A 112 19.11 -10.38 -7.32
N GLY A 113 19.59 -11.19 -8.26
CA GLY A 113 20.17 -10.64 -9.48
C GLY A 113 20.71 -11.70 -10.42
N ILE A 114 20.93 -11.27 -11.65
CA ILE A 114 21.59 -12.04 -12.71
C ILE A 114 22.83 -11.28 -13.20
N MET A 115 23.76 -11.99 -13.83
CA MET A 115 25.07 -11.46 -14.19
C MET A 115 25.51 -11.93 -15.57
N ALA A 116 25.91 -10.97 -16.40
CA ALA A 116 26.54 -11.17 -17.70
C ALA A 116 25.82 -12.21 -18.57
N THR A 117 24.49 -12.13 -18.61
CA THR A 117 23.65 -13.00 -19.44
C THR A 117 23.59 -12.51 -20.87
N ASP A 118 23.25 -13.40 -21.80
CA ASP A 118 22.90 -13.02 -23.16
C ASP A 118 21.75 -12.01 -23.22
N PHE A 119 21.66 -11.29 -24.33
CA PHE A 119 20.59 -10.32 -24.54
C PHE A 119 19.25 -11.04 -24.53
N GLN A 120 18.41 -10.67 -23.57
CA GLN A 120 17.02 -11.10 -23.46
C GLN A 120 16.19 -9.93 -22.95
N THR A 121 14.91 -9.96 -23.27
CA THR A 121 13.92 -9.03 -22.71
C THR A 121 13.02 -9.76 -21.73
N THR A 122 12.59 -9.07 -20.67
CA THR A 122 11.56 -9.56 -19.76
C THR A 122 10.18 -9.56 -20.42
N VAL A 123 9.17 -10.09 -19.70
CA VAL A 123 7.77 -10.06 -20.17
C VAL A 123 7.23 -8.64 -20.34
N ASP A 124 7.82 -7.67 -19.65
CA ASP A 124 7.49 -6.24 -19.76
C ASP A 124 8.30 -5.52 -20.86
N GLY A 125 9.16 -6.25 -21.60
CA GLY A 125 9.92 -5.71 -22.74
C GLY A 125 11.25 -5.01 -22.38
N PHE A 126 11.73 -5.13 -21.13
CA PHE A 126 12.97 -4.50 -20.68
C PHE A 126 14.17 -5.44 -20.78
N GLU A 127 15.38 -4.90 -20.99
CA GLU A 127 16.62 -5.68 -20.94
C GLU A 127 16.74 -6.40 -19.59
N GLN A 128 17.00 -7.71 -19.63
CA GLN A 128 16.79 -8.62 -18.50
C GLN A 128 17.64 -8.27 -17.27
N GLN A 129 18.91 -7.89 -17.43
CA GLN A 129 19.79 -7.55 -16.30
C GLN A 129 19.35 -6.26 -15.63
N PHE A 130 19.04 -5.21 -16.39
CA PHE A 130 18.53 -3.95 -15.87
C PHE A 130 17.15 -4.13 -15.22
N ALA A 131 16.27 -4.91 -15.84
CA ALA A 131 14.93 -5.18 -15.33
C ALA A 131 14.96 -5.92 -13.99
N ILE A 132 15.69 -7.03 -13.90
CA ILE A 132 15.71 -7.87 -12.68
C ILE A 132 16.54 -7.21 -11.58
N ASN A 133 17.74 -6.71 -11.90
CA ASN A 133 18.65 -6.20 -10.89
C ASN A 133 18.19 -4.85 -10.32
N HIS A 134 17.58 -4.00 -11.15
CA HIS A 134 17.18 -2.63 -10.80
C HIS A 134 15.65 -2.43 -10.83
N LEU A 135 14.97 -2.50 -11.97
CA LEU A 135 13.55 -2.09 -12.07
C LEU A 135 12.59 -2.89 -11.17
N GLY A 136 12.76 -4.20 -11.10
CA GLY A 136 11.97 -5.07 -10.25
C GLY A 136 12.14 -4.72 -8.76
N HIS A 137 13.38 -4.43 -8.34
CA HIS A 137 13.66 -3.96 -6.97
C HIS A 137 13.18 -2.54 -6.73
N PHE A 138 13.34 -1.65 -7.70
CA PHE A 138 12.85 -0.28 -7.65
C PHE A 138 11.35 -0.26 -7.36
N LEU A 139 10.57 -1.03 -8.14
CA LEU A 139 9.13 -1.17 -7.93
C LEU A 139 8.81 -1.84 -6.59
N LEU A 140 9.46 -2.97 -6.28
CA LEU A 140 9.25 -3.72 -5.04
C LEU A 140 9.45 -2.84 -3.81
N ILE A 141 10.61 -2.19 -3.69
CA ILE A 141 10.98 -1.41 -2.51
C ILE A 141 10.08 -0.21 -2.36
N ASN A 142 9.82 0.54 -3.44
CA ASN A 142 8.96 1.72 -3.36
C ASN A 142 7.52 1.35 -2.96
N LYS A 143 6.98 0.21 -3.41
CA LYS A 143 5.66 -0.25 -2.99
C LYS A 143 5.61 -0.80 -1.56
N LEU A 144 6.76 -1.19 -1.01
CA LEU A 144 6.90 -1.65 0.37
C LEU A 144 7.29 -0.54 1.35
N THR A 145 7.44 0.72 0.93
CA THR A 145 7.69 1.83 1.86
C THR A 145 6.65 1.95 2.98
N PRO A 146 5.36 1.63 2.78
CA PRO A 146 4.37 1.44 3.87
C PRO A 146 4.75 0.47 4.99
N CYS A 147 5.52 -0.57 4.67
CA CYS A 147 5.92 -1.60 5.60
C CYS A 147 7.16 -1.21 6.40
N LEU A 148 7.93 -0.21 5.96
CA LEU A 148 9.20 0.15 6.57
C LEU A 148 8.99 0.93 7.88
N LEU A 149 9.51 0.37 8.99
CA LEU A 149 9.50 1.02 10.30
C LEU A 149 10.42 2.26 10.32
N LYS A 150 10.18 3.13 11.29
CA LYS A 150 11.16 4.17 11.65
C LYS A 150 12.46 3.49 12.07
N GLY A 151 13.58 3.85 11.44
CA GLY A 151 14.88 3.22 11.63
C GLY A 151 15.17 2.05 10.68
N ALA A 152 14.22 1.72 9.78
CA ALA A 152 14.40 0.63 8.82
C ALA A 152 15.49 0.94 7.80
N ARG A 153 16.09 -0.12 7.25
CA ARG A 153 17.18 -0.01 6.29
C ARG A 153 16.93 -0.80 5.02
N VAL A 154 17.14 -0.16 3.88
CA VAL A 154 17.10 -0.77 2.56
C VAL A 154 18.53 -1.00 2.09
N VAL A 155 18.89 -2.25 1.85
CA VAL A 155 20.21 -2.64 1.35
C VAL A 155 20.03 -3.22 -0.05
N VAL A 156 20.67 -2.62 -1.05
CA VAL A 156 20.66 -3.09 -2.43
C VAL A 156 22.02 -3.63 -2.85
N MET A 157 22.04 -4.81 -3.46
CA MET A 157 23.30 -5.45 -3.84
C MET A 157 23.85 -4.86 -5.13
N THR A 158 25.06 -4.29 -5.05
CA THR A 158 25.86 -3.86 -6.18
C THR A 158 27.05 -4.82 -6.40
N SER A 159 28.04 -4.42 -7.20
CA SER A 159 29.27 -5.17 -7.48
C SER A 159 30.38 -4.21 -7.86
N GLY A 160 31.65 -4.62 -7.78
CA GLY A 160 32.77 -3.90 -8.42
C GLY A 160 32.53 -3.66 -9.91
N ALA A 161 31.68 -4.47 -10.56
CA ALA A 161 31.24 -4.28 -11.94
C ALA A 161 30.48 -2.97 -12.21
N HIS A 162 29.96 -2.27 -11.18
CA HIS A 162 29.34 -0.94 -11.38
C HIS A 162 30.31 0.04 -12.09
N ARG A 163 31.62 -0.18 -11.96
CA ARG A 163 32.67 0.59 -12.61
C ARG A 163 32.79 0.37 -14.13
N LEU A 164 32.17 -0.69 -14.66
CA LEU A 164 32.27 -1.04 -16.08
C LEU A 164 31.42 -0.15 -16.98
N SER A 165 30.31 0.40 -16.45
CA SER A 165 29.41 1.26 -17.21
C SER A 165 28.56 2.11 -16.28
N ASN A 166 28.38 3.38 -16.62
CA ASN A 166 27.27 4.17 -16.10
C ASN A 166 25.96 3.74 -16.78
N VAL A 167 24.82 4.24 -16.30
CA VAL A 167 23.52 4.02 -16.93
C VAL A 167 23.40 4.87 -18.20
N ASP A 168 22.99 4.26 -19.31
CA ASP A 168 22.52 5.02 -20.47
C ASP A 168 21.06 5.39 -20.26
N LEU A 169 20.79 6.64 -19.86
CA LEU A 169 19.41 7.11 -19.63
C LEU A 169 18.57 7.21 -20.90
N LYS A 170 19.20 7.26 -22.08
CA LYS A 170 18.49 7.36 -23.38
C LYS A 170 18.19 5.98 -23.96
N ASP A 171 19.08 5.01 -23.71
CA ASP A 171 18.93 3.65 -24.19
C ASP A 171 19.31 2.60 -23.13
N PRO A 172 18.53 2.52 -22.02
CA PRO A 172 18.78 1.55 -20.97
C PRO A 172 18.56 0.11 -21.46
N ASN A 173 17.78 -0.08 -22.53
CA ASN A 173 17.39 -1.38 -23.06
C ASN A 173 18.23 -1.87 -24.26
N PHE A 174 19.29 -1.15 -24.65
CA PHE A 174 20.14 -1.51 -25.80
C PHE A 174 19.37 -1.62 -27.13
N THR A 175 18.39 -0.73 -27.34
CA THR A 175 17.58 -0.67 -28.56
C THR A 175 18.36 -0.10 -29.75
N TYR A 176 19.29 0.83 -29.49
CA TYR A 176 20.01 1.60 -30.52
C TYR A 176 21.52 1.36 -30.50
N ARG A 177 22.01 0.43 -29.67
CA ARG A 177 23.43 0.11 -29.54
C ARG A 177 23.65 -1.40 -29.36
N ALA A 178 24.84 -1.86 -29.73
CA ALA A 178 25.20 -3.27 -29.56
C ALA A 178 25.21 -3.67 -28.08
N TYR A 179 24.66 -4.84 -27.79
CA TYR A 179 24.63 -5.41 -26.44
C TYR A 179 26.00 -5.93 -26.04
N SER A 180 26.40 -5.62 -24.80
CA SER A 180 27.58 -6.20 -24.14
C SER A 180 27.18 -6.69 -22.76
N ARG A 181 27.35 -7.99 -22.51
CA ARG A 181 26.95 -8.68 -21.28
C ARG A 181 27.45 -7.96 -20.02
N TRP A 182 28.73 -7.61 -20.00
CA TRP A 182 29.38 -6.90 -18.89
C TRP A 182 28.99 -5.42 -18.78
N THR A 183 28.74 -4.75 -19.91
CA THR A 183 28.27 -3.36 -19.91
C THR A 183 26.85 -3.27 -19.33
N ALA A 184 25.95 -4.17 -19.75
CA ALA A 184 24.60 -4.27 -19.22
C ALA A 184 24.59 -4.59 -17.72
N TYR A 185 25.43 -5.55 -17.31
CA TYR A 185 25.62 -5.85 -15.89
C TYR A 185 26.11 -4.64 -15.10
N GLY A 186 27.19 -3.99 -15.56
CA GLY A 186 27.76 -2.82 -14.91
C GLY A 186 26.78 -1.66 -14.80
N GLN A 187 26.02 -1.38 -15.87
CA GLN A 187 24.91 -0.42 -15.87
C GLN A 187 23.87 -0.77 -14.79
N SER A 188 23.43 -2.02 -14.70
CA SER A 188 22.46 -2.43 -13.68
C SER A 188 22.99 -2.25 -12.25
N LYS A 189 24.31 -2.43 -12.04
CA LYS A 189 24.96 -2.27 -10.73
C LYS A 189 25.27 -0.82 -10.40
N SER A 190 25.51 0.03 -11.40
CA SER A 190 25.51 1.50 -11.25
C SER A 190 24.14 2.01 -10.85
N ALA A 191 23.08 1.50 -11.49
CA ALA A 191 21.70 1.86 -11.19
C ALA A 191 21.33 1.57 -9.72
N ASN A 192 21.77 0.44 -9.17
CA ASN A 192 21.55 0.12 -7.75
C ASN A 192 22.24 1.10 -6.79
N VAL A 193 23.43 1.60 -7.12
CA VAL A 193 24.13 2.59 -6.27
C VAL A 193 23.40 3.93 -6.30
N LEU A 194 23.04 4.39 -7.50
CA LEU A 194 22.26 5.61 -7.71
C LEU A 194 20.87 5.52 -7.05
N PHE A 195 20.23 4.35 -7.09
CA PHE A 195 18.98 4.10 -6.38
C PHE A 195 19.15 4.25 -4.86
N ALA A 196 20.19 3.65 -4.27
CA ALA A 196 20.43 3.78 -2.84
C ALA A 196 20.69 5.23 -2.42
N LEU A 197 21.41 5.99 -3.25
CA LEU A 197 21.68 7.42 -3.04
C LEU A 197 20.37 8.23 -3.03
N GLU A 198 19.54 8.09 -4.05
CA GLU A 198 18.30 8.86 -4.19
C GLU A 198 17.23 8.39 -3.19
N PHE A 199 17.13 7.09 -2.93
CA PHE A 199 16.22 6.56 -1.91
C PHE A 199 16.58 7.12 -0.53
N ASP A 200 17.86 7.12 -0.13
CA ASP A 200 18.26 7.73 1.15
C ASP A 200 17.91 9.21 1.20
N ARG A 201 18.14 9.96 0.12
CA ARG A 201 17.82 11.39 0.04
C ARG A 201 16.34 11.65 0.33
N ARG A 202 15.44 10.84 -0.25
CA ARG A 202 13.98 10.94 -0.09
C ARG A 202 13.49 10.47 1.28
N TRP A 203 14.11 9.43 1.84
CA TRP A 203 13.56 8.73 3.00
C TRP A 203 14.26 9.04 4.33
N LYS A 204 15.43 9.69 4.32
CA LYS A 204 16.20 10.01 5.54
C LYS A 204 15.43 10.84 6.56
N ASN A 205 14.55 11.75 6.12
CA ASN A 205 13.73 12.58 7.02
C ASN A 205 12.68 11.75 7.78
N TYR A 206 12.36 10.55 7.29
CA TYR A 206 11.50 9.57 7.96
C TYR A 206 12.30 8.55 8.78
N ASN A 207 13.60 8.79 8.97
CA ASN A 207 14.55 7.88 9.61
C ASN A 207 14.63 6.50 8.94
N VAL A 208 14.43 6.44 7.62
CA VAL A 208 14.66 5.22 6.82
C VAL A 208 15.91 5.46 5.99
N ARG A 209 16.86 4.52 6.03
CA ARG A 209 18.17 4.66 5.38
C ARG A 209 18.36 3.68 4.25
N ALA A 210 19.16 4.03 3.25
CA ALA A 210 19.52 3.13 2.16
C ALA A 210 21.03 2.98 1.94
N PHE A 211 21.46 1.80 1.53
CA PHE A 211 22.86 1.44 1.29
C PHE A 211 22.99 0.60 0.02
N ALA A 212 24.03 0.84 -0.75
CA ALA A 212 24.49 -0.10 -1.76
C ALA A 212 25.64 -0.93 -1.21
N VAL A 213 25.67 -2.23 -1.46
CA VAL A 213 26.72 -3.13 -0.94
C VAL A 213 27.41 -3.91 -2.05
N ALA A 214 28.73 -3.79 -2.14
CA ALA A 214 29.57 -4.67 -2.94
C ALA A 214 30.13 -5.79 -2.04
N PRO A 215 29.76 -7.07 -2.28
CA PRO A 215 30.14 -8.15 -1.37
C PRO A 215 31.61 -8.61 -1.56
N GLY A 216 32.23 -8.27 -2.70
CA GLY A 216 33.54 -8.78 -3.13
C GLY A 216 33.39 -9.96 -4.11
N ILE A 217 34.46 -10.71 -4.34
CA ILE A 217 34.42 -11.95 -5.14
C ILE A 217 34.13 -13.13 -4.23
N ILE A 218 33.03 -13.84 -4.49
CA ILE A 218 32.63 -15.05 -3.77
C ILE A 218 32.40 -16.17 -4.79
N LEU A 219 33.34 -17.11 -4.81
CA LEU A 219 33.33 -18.22 -5.78
C LEU A 219 32.19 -19.22 -5.50
N ASP A 220 31.80 -19.39 -4.23
CA ASP A 220 30.76 -20.35 -3.80
C ASP A 220 29.31 -19.85 -4.02
N THR A 221 29.07 -18.99 -5.01
CA THR A 221 27.73 -18.48 -5.35
C THR A 221 27.25 -19.06 -6.67
N HIS A 222 25.94 -19.28 -6.83
CA HIS A 222 25.37 -19.74 -8.10
C HIS A 222 25.34 -18.65 -9.21
N LEU A 223 25.96 -17.49 -8.97
CA LEU A 223 25.92 -16.34 -9.89
C LEU A 223 26.78 -16.55 -11.15
N HIS A 224 27.79 -17.42 -11.08
CA HIS A 224 28.69 -17.73 -12.19
C HIS A 224 28.22 -18.89 -13.08
N MET A 225 27.07 -19.52 -12.79
CA MET A 225 26.64 -20.75 -13.47
C MET A 225 26.37 -20.58 -14.98
N HIS A 226 26.22 -19.34 -15.45
CA HIS A 226 26.04 -19.03 -16.87
C HIS A 226 27.32 -18.55 -17.56
N LEU A 227 28.42 -18.38 -16.81
CA LEU A 227 29.70 -17.91 -17.35
C LEU A 227 30.49 -19.08 -17.96
N GLN A 228 31.01 -18.87 -19.16
CA GLN A 228 32.03 -19.72 -19.79
C GLN A 228 33.43 -19.19 -19.48
N HIS A 229 34.47 -19.96 -19.80
CA HIS A 229 35.87 -19.57 -19.55
C HIS A 229 36.23 -18.22 -20.23
N ASP A 230 35.66 -17.98 -21.42
CA ASP A 230 35.87 -16.74 -22.17
C ASP A 230 35.26 -15.51 -21.50
N ASP A 231 34.16 -15.66 -20.74
CA ASP A 231 33.54 -14.54 -20.02
C ASP A 231 34.42 -14.03 -18.87
N PHE A 232 35.18 -14.93 -18.23
CA PHE A 232 36.17 -14.56 -17.21
C PHE A 232 37.37 -13.84 -17.82
N ASN A 233 37.78 -14.23 -19.03
CA ASN A 233 38.84 -13.54 -19.77
C ASN A 233 38.40 -12.13 -20.19
N GLU A 234 37.17 -11.97 -20.70
CA GLU A 234 36.62 -10.66 -21.05
C GLU A 234 36.54 -9.72 -19.82
N LEU A 235 36.18 -10.26 -18.65
CA LEU A 235 36.19 -9.46 -17.42
C LEU A 235 37.62 -9.09 -17.00
N ALA A 236 38.56 -10.02 -17.06
CA ALA A 236 39.97 -9.78 -16.71
C ALA A 236 40.66 -8.76 -17.63
N GLU A 237 40.21 -8.64 -18.89
CA GLU A 237 40.64 -7.58 -19.80
C GLU A 237 40.10 -6.19 -19.40
N LYS A 238 38.90 -6.16 -18.78
CA LYS A 238 38.19 -4.93 -18.41
C LYS A 238 38.47 -4.47 -16.97
N GLN A 239 38.77 -5.39 -16.06
CA GLN A 239 39.06 -5.14 -14.66
C GLN A 239 40.26 -5.96 -14.17
N ASP A 240 41.08 -5.34 -13.32
CA ASP A 240 42.19 -6.00 -12.63
C ASP A 240 41.64 -6.84 -11.46
N THR A 241 41.16 -8.05 -11.79
CA THR A 241 40.59 -9.00 -10.82
C THR A 241 41.63 -9.53 -9.84
N ASN A 242 42.93 -9.43 -10.13
CA ASN A 242 44.02 -9.85 -9.24
C ASN A 242 44.11 -9.02 -7.95
N LYS A 243 43.52 -7.81 -7.95
CA LYS A 243 43.50 -6.91 -6.80
C LYS A 243 42.23 -7.01 -5.96
N VAL A 244 41.28 -7.87 -6.34
CA VAL A 244 40.04 -8.05 -5.61
C VAL A 244 40.12 -9.28 -4.72
N PRO A 245 39.99 -9.14 -3.40
CA PRO A 245 40.12 -10.26 -2.48
C PRO A 245 38.96 -11.24 -2.65
N VAL A 246 39.31 -12.52 -2.80
CA VAL A 246 38.35 -13.65 -2.78
C VAL A 246 37.94 -13.92 -1.34
N LYS A 247 36.64 -14.05 -1.11
CA LYS A 247 36.06 -14.22 0.23
C LYS A 247 35.30 -15.53 0.37
N SER A 248 35.23 -16.02 1.60
CA SER A 248 34.26 -17.04 1.99
C SER A 248 32.83 -16.48 1.89
N LEU A 249 31.84 -17.36 1.83
CA LEU A 249 30.43 -16.96 1.81
C LEU A 249 30.06 -16.11 3.04
N GLN A 250 30.57 -16.46 4.22
CA GLN A 250 30.32 -15.71 5.46
C GLN A 250 30.92 -14.30 5.42
N ALA A 251 32.13 -14.16 4.87
CA ALA A 251 32.78 -12.85 4.72
C ALA A 251 32.17 -12.01 3.59
N GLY A 252 31.59 -12.64 2.57
CA GLY A 252 30.81 -11.96 1.53
C GLY A 252 29.51 -11.35 2.07
N VAL A 253 28.84 -12.05 3.00
CA VAL A 253 27.59 -11.62 3.63
C VAL A 253 27.80 -10.59 4.76
N ALA A 254 29.00 -10.50 5.34
CA ALA A 254 29.27 -9.63 6.47
C ALA A 254 28.89 -8.16 6.23
N THR A 255 29.23 -7.61 5.06
CA THR A 255 28.96 -6.19 4.74
C THR A 255 27.47 -5.89 4.61
N GLN A 256 26.70 -6.76 3.95
CA GLN A 256 25.25 -6.56 3.80
C GLN A 256 24.50 -6.74 5.11
N ILE A 257 24.90 -7.68 5.96
CA ILE A 257 24.36 -7.81 7.32
C ILE A 257 24.70 -6.57 8.16
N MET A 258 25.94 -6.10 8.07
CA MET A 258 26.34 -4.90 8.80
C MET A 258 25.51 -3.67 8.39
N ALA A 259 25.29 -3.49 7.09
CA ALA A 259 24.42 -2.44 6.56
C ALA A 259 22.97 -2.60 7.07
N LEU A 260 22.44 -3.83 7.01
CA LEU A 260 21.03 -4.11 7.27
C LEU A 260 20.64 -3.94 8.75
N CYS A 261 21.51 -4.30 9.69
CA CYS A 261 21.11 -4.33 11.11
C CYS A 261 22.15 -3.84 12.14
N HIS A 262 23.42 -3.62 11.79
CA HIS A 262 24.42 -3.22 12.78
C HIS A 262 24.22 -1.77 13.27
N PRO A 263 24.31 -1.46 14.58
CA PRO A 263 24.06 -0.11 15.11
C PRO A 263 24.93 1.00 14.51
N GLU A 264 26.18 0.69 14.16
CA GLU A 264 27.15 1.63 13.57
C GLU A 264 26.61 2.37 12.33
N PHE A 265 25.76 1.72 11.54
CA PHE A 265 25.17 2.28 10.33
C PHE A 265 23.76 2.85 10.54
N ALA A 266 23.22 2.89 11.76
CA ALA A 266 21.85 3.35 12.02
C ALA A 266 21.57 4.77 11.52
N ASN A 267 22.56 5.67 11.64
CA ASN A 267 22.44 7.08 11.28
C ASN A 267 23.22 7.42 9.99
N LYS A 268 23.47 6.44 9.14
CA LYS A 268 24.22 6.55 7.88
C LYS A 268 23.37 6.05 6.71
N GLY A 269 23.78 6.32 5.48
CA GLY A 269 22.99 5.98 4.28
C GLY A 269 23.37 6.86 3.09
N GLY A 270 22.87 6.49 1.91
CA GLY A 270 23.21 7.12 0.64
C GLY A 270 24.64 6.81 0.19
N VAL A 271 25.20 5.68 0.64
CA VAL A 271 26.61 5.34 0.43
C VAL A 271 26.78 3.91 -0.09
N LEU A 272 27.90 3.67 -0.77
CA LEU A 272 28.38 2.34 -1.13
C LEU A 272 29.27 1.79 0.00
N LEU A 273 28.98 0.57 0.43
CA LEU A 273 29.78 -0.16 1.39
C LEU A 273 30.47 -1.35 0.73
N GLU A 274 31.71 -1.59 1.13
CA GLU A 274 32.49 -2.77 0.76
C GLU A 274 33.38 -3.14 1.94
N HIS A 275 33.67 -4.43 2.12
CA HIS A 275 34.61 -4.88 3.16
C HIS A 275 34.26 -4.37 4.57
N CYS A 276 32.97 -4.33 4.91
CA CYS A 276 32.44 -3.83 6.20
C CYS A 276 32.80 -2.37 6.49
N ASN A 277 33.09 -1.58 5.46
CA ASN A 277 33.46 -0.18 5.59
C ASN A 277 32.87 0.65 4.43
N TYR A 278 32.97 1.98 4.55
CA TYR A 278 32.64 2.88 3.46
C TYR A 278 33.63 2.69 2.32
N SER A 279 33.08 2.58 1.13
CA SER A 279 33.90 2.54 -0.07
C SER A 279 34.55 3.90 -0.33
N GLN A 280 35.85 3.89 -0.63
CA GLN A 280 36.60 5.11 -0.90
C GLN A 280 36.37 5.54 -2.35
N ILE A 281 36.32 6.85 -2.59
CA ILE A 281 36.22 7.38 -3.96
C ILE A 281 37.47 6.96 -4.73
N ASN A 282 37.24 6.36 -5.90
CA ASN A 282 38.29 5.90 -6.79
C ASN A 282 37.79 5.97 -8.23
N ASP A 283 38.42 6.80 -9.06
CA ASP A 283 38.06 7.05 -10.46
C ASP A 283 38.68 6.06 -11.44
N ASP A 284 39.56 5.16 -10.99
CA ASP A 284 40.14 4.11 -11.82
C ASP A 284 39.09 3.03 -12.14
N THR A 285 38.60 3.02 -13.38
CA THR A 285 37.58 2.07 -13.84
C THR A 285 38.07 0.62 -13.85
N ARG A 286 39.40 0.40 -13.84
CA ARG A 286 40.01 -0.93 -13.87
C ARG A 286 40.24 -1.53 -12.48
N GLN A 287 40.21 -0.73 -11.40
CA GLN A 287 40.27 -1.28 -10.05
C GLN A 287 38.92 -1.89 -9.65
N GLY A 288 38.97 -3.00 -8.90
CA GLY A 288 37.75 -3.69 -8.46
C GLY A 288 37.23 -3.30 -7.08
N THR A 289 37.83 -2.30 -6.42
CA THR A 289 37.40 -1.74 -5.13
C THR A 289 37.25 -0.22 -5.22
N GLY A 290 36.53 0.36 -4.26
CA GLY A 290 36.18 1.76 -4.23
C GLY A 290 34.84 2.05 -4.93
N VAL A 291 34.35 3.29 -4.78
CA VAL A 291 33.17 3.81 -5.46
C VAL A 291 33.58 4.79 -6.56
N ILE A 292 32.98 4.66 -7.74
CA ILE A 292 33.32 5.50 -8.89
C ILE A 292 32.49 6.80 -8.88
N PRO A 293 33.03 7.96 -9.27
CA PRO A 293 32.34 9.24 -9.08
C PRO A 293 30.96 9.36 -9.75
N TRP A 294 30.72 8.73 -10.90
CA TRP A 294 29.46 8.89 -11.62
C TRP A 294 28.23 8.30 -10.89
N VAL A 295 28.43 7.34 -9.96
CA VAL A 295 27.33 6.82 -9.14
C VAL A 295 27.08 7.64 -7.87
N LEU A 296 27.83 8.73 -7.68
CA LEU A 296 27.65 9.69 -6.59
C LEU A 296 26.99 11.00 -7.05
N ASP A 297 26.63 11.10 -8.33
CA ASP A 297 25.96 12.27 -8.90
C ASP A 297 24.46 12.27 -8.53
N GLU A 298 24.08 13.19 -7.64
CA GLU A 298 22.70 13.32 -7.15
C GLU A 298 21.72 13.72 -8.25
N GLU A 299 22.11 14.56 -9.22
CA GLU A 299 21.24 14.98 -10.32
C GLU A 299 21.01 13.79 -11.26
N PHE A 300 22.07 13.02 -11.52
CA PHE A 300 21.97 11.81 -12.32
C PHE A 300 21.10 10.74 -11.64
N ALA A 301 21.21 10.59 -10.31
CA ALA A 301 20.37 9.68 -9.53
C ALA A 301 18.88 10.07 -9.60
N GLN A 302 18.56 11.37 -9.56
CA GLN A 302 17.19 11.87 -9.74
C GLN A 302 16.65 11.58 -11.15
N LYS A 303 17.47 11.77 -12.20
CA LYS A 303 17.08 11.44 -13.58
C LYS A 303 16.84 9.94 -13.77
N LEU A 304 17.69 9.10 -13.18
CA LEU A 304 17.48 7.66 -13.17
C LEU A 304 16.19 7.27 -12.44
N TRP A 305 15.89 7.93 -11.32
CA TRP A 305 14.64 7.71 -10.59
C TRP A 305 13.42 8.01 -11.47
N GLN A 306 13.39 9.17 -12.13
CA GLN A 306 12.32 9.55 -13.07
C GLN A 306 12.17 8.55 -14.21
N LEU A 307 13.29 8.17 -14.86
CA LEU A 307 13.29 7.14 -15.89
C LEU A 307 12.74 5.81 -15.35
N SER A 308 13.09 5.44 -14.13
CA SER A 308 12.61 4.20 -13.51
C SER A 308 11.10 4.26 -13.25
N GLU A 309 10.58 5.41 -12.78
CA GLU A 309 9.13 5.67 -12.62
C GLU A 309 8.38 5.57 -13.95
N GLU A 310 8.93 6.15 -15.02
CA GLU A 310 8.39 6.05 -16.38
C GLU A 310 8.37 4.61 -16.88
N MET A 311 9.47 3.88 -16.72
CA MET A 311 9.59 2.49 -17.16
C MET A 311 8.65 1.56 -16.40
N VAL A 312 8.47 1.76 -15.10
CA VAL A 312 7.49 0.96 -14.33
C VAL A 312 6.07 1.51 -14.42
N ASN A 313 5.87 2.66 -15.07
CA ASN A 313 4.60 3.38 -15.19
C ASN A 313 3.94 3.68 -13.83
N GLU A 314 4.73 4.06 -12.83
CA GLU A 314 4.26 4.46 -11.49
C GLU A 314 5.18 5.53 -10.90
N THR A 315 4.60 6.53 -10.24
CA THR A 315 5.34 7.60 -9.54
C THR A 315 5.35 7.36 -8.03
N PHE A 316 6.50 7.61 -7.39
CA PHE A 316 6.74 7.41 -5.97
C PHE A 316 7.18 8.73 -5.32
N THR A 317 6.18 9.45 -4.80
CA THR A 317 6.41 10.67 -4.02
C THR A 317 6.59 10.33 -2.54
N GLU A 318 7.26 11.21 -1.79
CA GLU A 318 7.39 11.09 -0.33
C GLU A 318 6.00 11.04 0.36
N ASP A 319 4.99 11.66 -0.25
CA ASP A 319 3.59 11.65 0.19
C ASP A 319 2.90 10.27 0.08
N ALA A 320 3.38 9.36 -0.79
CA ALA A 320 2.76 8.05 -0.97
C ALA A 320 2.85 7.17 0.30
N LYS A 321 3.80 7.45 1.22
CA LYS A 321 3.91 6.78 2.53
C LYS A 321 2.69 7.02 3.42
N LEU A 322 2.05 8.18 3.29
CA LEU A 322 0.92 8.58 4.13
C LEU A 322 -0.34 7.75 3.82
N LYS A 323 -0.47 7.20 2.60
CA LYS A 323 -1.69 6.53 2.14
C LYS A 323 -1.92 5.14 2.73
N SER A 324 -0.89 4.47 3.23
CA SER A 324 -0.98 3.15 3.87
C SER A 324 -1.09 3.19 5.39
N GLU A 325 -0.97 4.38 5.99
CA GLU A 325 -1.14 4.62 7.44
C GLU A 325 -2.35 5.53 7.70
N VAL A 326 -3.39 5.46 6.85
CA VAL A 326 -4.61 6.26 7.07
C VAL A 326 -5.40 5.62 8.21
N VAL A 327 -5.16 6.10 9.43
CA VAL A 327 -6.11 5.96 10.51
C VAL A 327 -7.31 6.84 10.17
N TYR A 328 -8.40 6.24 9.72
CA TYR A 328 -9.65 6.95 9.38
C TYR A 328 -10.33 7.63 10.58
N SER A 329 -9.73 7.56 11.79
CA SER A 329 -10.21 8.25 12.99
C SER A 329 -10.38 9.76 12.78
N GLU A 330 -9.61 10.38 11.89
CA GLU A 330 -9.76 11.81 11.61
C GLU A 330 -11.13 12.15 10.99
N LEU A 331 -11.78 11.19 10.32
CA LEU A 331 -13.13 11.38 9.77
C LEU A 331 -14.17 11.55 10.88
N ALA A 332 -13.89 11.09 12.10
CA ALA A 332 -14.81 11.15 13.23
C ALA A 332 -14.72 12.47 14.01
N HIS A 333 -13.72 13.32 13.79
CA HIS A 333 -13.45 14.46 14.69
C HIS A 333 -14.58 15.50 14.73
N ASN A 334 -15.18 15.83 13.58
CA ASN A 334 -16.33 16.73 13.48
C ASN A 334 -17.65 15.96 13.42
N ARG A 335 -17.67 14.67 13.76
CA ARG A 335 -18.91 13.90 13.85
C ARG A 335 -19.75 14.36 15.03
N LEU A 336 -21.06 14.42 14.81
CA LEU A 336 -22.02 14.70 15.87
C LEU A 336 -21.96 13.62 16.98
N PRO A 337 -22.17 14.00 18.25
CA PRO A 337 -22.05 13.09 19.37
C PRO A 337 -23.11 11.98 19.35
N GLN A 338 -22.75 10.83 19.92
CA GLN A 338 -23.72 9.76 20.12
C GLN A 338 -24.85 10.20 21.06
N SER A 339 -26.05 9.71 20.79
CA SER A 339 -27.25 9.93 21.60
C SER A 339 -27.69 8.62 22.25
N GLN A 340 -28.19 8.72 23.48
CA GLN A 340 -28.81 7.61 24.20
C GLN A 340 -30.34 7.76 24.26
N LYS A 341 -30.92 8.75 23.56
CA LYS A 341 -32.36 9.06 23.66
C LYS A 341 -33.28 7.95 23.17
N LEU A 342 -32.78 7.07 22.31
CA LEU A 342 -33.52 5.91 21.82
C LEU A 342 -33.28 4.66 22.67
N ASP A 343 -32.44 4.72 23.71
CA ASP A 343 -32.22 3.55 24.58
C ASP A 343 -33.51 3.17 25.31
N LEU A 344 -33.79 1.87 25.41
CA LEU A 344 -35.01 1.30 25.98
C LEU A 344 -36.30 1.75 25.27
N THR A 345 -36.23 2.01 23.95
CA THR A 345 -37.39 2.38 23.13
C THR A 345 -37.71 1.32 22.07
N GLY A 346 -38.99 1.21 21.73
CA GLY A 346 -39.48 0.46 20.58
C GLY A 346 -39.98 1.42 19.50
N ILE A 347 -39.59 1.19 18.24
CA ILE A 347 -40.06 1.97 17.10
C ILE A 347 -40.61 1.02 16.03
N GLU A 348 -41.84 1.27 15.62
CA GLU A 348 -42.54 0.57 14.56
C GLU A 348 -42.53 1.41 13.29
N PHE A 349 -42.23 0.78 12.16
CA PHE A 349 -42.17 1.39 10.84
C PHE A 349 -43.04 0.63 9.85
N LYS A 350 -43.70 1.36 8.95
CA LYS A 350 -44.43 0.80 7.82
C LYS A 350 -43.68 1.05 6.51
N THR A 351 -43.32 -0.01 5.81
CA THR A 351 -42.87 0.05 4.42
C THR A 351 -44.04 -0.21 3.47
N GLU A 352 -43.79 -0.23 2.17
CA GLU A 352 -44.78 -0.65 1.17
C GLU A 352 -45.25 -2.10 1.40
N ASN A 353 -44.36 -2.99 1.87
CA ASN A 353 -44.59 -4.44 1.84
C ASN A 353 -44.54 -5.12 3.22
N SER A 354 -44.15 -4.40 4.28
CA SER A 354 -43.99 -4.98 5.62
C SER A 354 -44.05 -3.94 6.73
N ILE A 355 -44.30 -4.42 7.96
CA ILE A 355 -44.02 -3.69 9.19
C ILE A 355 -42.66 -4.14 9.71
N ILE A 356 -41.87 -3.18 10.20
CA ILE A 356 -40.57 -3.40 10.82
C ILE A 356 -40.65 -2.88 12.24
N GLU A 357 -40.14 -3.65 13.19
CA GLU A 357 -40.04 -3.24 14.59
C GLU A 357 -38.58 -3.24 15.02
N LEU A 358 -38.16 -2.14 15.63
CA LEU A 358 -36.84 -2.00 16.25
C LEU A 358 -37.02 -1.82 17.74
N PHE A 359 -36.31 -2.62 18.54
CA PHE A 359 -36.28 -2.46 19.99
C PHE A 359 -34.83 -2.26 20.46
N PHE A 360 -34.54 -1.10 21.02
CA PHE A 360 -33.22 -0.72 21.49
C PHE A 360 -33.07 -1.07 22.97
N ASP A 361 -32.04 -1.84 23.28
CA ASP A 361 -31.71 -2.27 24.64
C ASP A 361 -30.20 -2.14 24.87
N HIS A 362 -29.83 -1.05 25.56
CA HIS A 362 -28.48 -0.67 25.95
C HIS A 362 -27.50 -0.58 24.78
N LYS A 363 -26.89 -1.70 24.37
CA LYS A 363 -25.93 -1.76 23.26
C LYS A 363 -26.44 -2.52 22.05
N THR A 364 -27.58 -3.20 22.19
CA THR A 364 -28.14 -4.07 21.17
C THR A 364 -29.49 -3.56 20.70
N CYS A 365 -29.80 -3.79 19.44
CA CYS A 365 -31.10 -3.53 18.84
C CYS A 365 -31.65 -4.85 18.30
N THR A 366 -32.86 -5.20 18.70
CA THR A 366 -33.63 -6.27 18.06
C THR A 366 -34.30 -5.70 16.81
N VAL A 367 -34.18 -6.42 15.69
CA VAL A 367 -34.75 -6.07 14.39
C VAL A 367 -35.74 -7.15 13.99
N GLU A 368 -37.02 -6.81 13.94
CA GLU A 368 -38.09 -7.71 13.50
C GLU A 368 -38.76 -7.19 12.23
N GLY A 369 -39.24 -8.10 11.38
CA GLY A 369 -40.00 -7.76 10.17
C GLY A 369 -39.19 -7.21 8.99
N PHE A 370 -37.93 -6.80 9.18
CA PHE A 370 -37.05 -6.38 8.07
C PHE A 370 -36.51 -7.57 7.28
N LYS A 371 -36.84 -7.66 6.00
CA LYS A 371 -36.41 -8.73 5.09
C LYS A 371 -35.97 -8.15 3.76
N HIS A 372 -34.94 -8.75 3.16
CA HIS A 372 -34.52 -8.47 1.79
C HIS A 372 -34.33 -9.80 1.04
N GLN A 373 -34.76 -9.87 -0.22
CA GLN A 373 -34.68 -11.12 -0.98
C GLN A 373 -33.23 -11.57 -1.16
N GLY A 374 -32.94 -12.82 -0.78
CA GLY A 374 -31.61 -13.41 -0.96
C GLY A 374 -30.55 -13.00 0.07
N ILE A 375 -30.90 -12.20 1.09
CA ILE A 375 -29.95 -11.77 2.14
C ILE A 375 -30.50 -12.17 3.51
N PHE A 376 -29.72 -12.93 4.27
CA PHE A 376 -30.02 -13.25 5.66
C PHE A 376 -29.64 -12.08 6.57
N ILE A 377 -30.62 -11.56 7.30
CA ILE A 377 -30.45 -10.45 8.23
C ILE A 377 -30.71 -10.98 9.65
N PRO A 378 -29.69 -11.00 10.53
CA PRO A 378 -29.86 -11.42 11.92
C PRO A 378 -30.84 -10.52 12.68
N SER A 379 -31.55 -11.09 13.66
CA SER A 379 -32.54 -10.36 14.45
C SER A 379 -31.92 -9.46 15.52
N VAL A 380 -30.63 -9.57 15.80
CA VAL A 380 -29.93 -8.76 16.82
C VAL A 380 -28.71 -8.10 16.21
N ALA A 381 -28.56 -6.80 16.44
CA ALA A 381 -27.42 -6.00 16.02
C ALA A 381 -26.85 -5.21 17.21
N ASN A 382 -25.56 -4.92 17.18
CA ASN A 382 -25.03 -3.79 17.95
C ASN A 382 -25.47 -2.50 17.27
N TYR A 383 -25.78 -1.46 18.05
CA TYR A 383 -26.25 -0.20 17.49
C TYR A 383 -25.46 1.01 17.96
N GLU A 384 -25.48 2.04 17.13
CA GLU A 384 -25.06 3.38 17.49
C GLU A 384 -26.10 4.38 17.01
N VAL A 385 -26.45 5.37 17.83
CA VAL A 385 -27.39 6.45 17.47
C VAL A 385 -26.68 7.78 17.55
N VAL A 386 -26.95 8.64 16.57
CA VAL A 386 -26.60 10.06 16.56
C VAL A 386 -27.86 10.86 16.35
N GLU A 387 -28.11 11.83 17.22
CA GLU A 387 -29.16 12.83 16.97
C GLU A 387 -28.59 13.91 16.06
N VAL A 388 -29.14 14.02 14.84
CA VAL A 388 -28.69 14.98 13.82
C VAL A 388 -29.21 16.37 14.19
N ARG A 389 -30.54 16.48 14.40
CA ARG A 389 -31.21 17.67 14.95
C ARG A 389 -32.65 17.36 15.31
N ASN A 390 -33.17 17.88 16.43
CA ASN A 390 -34.62 17.99 16.67
C ASN A 390 -35.45 16.73 16.33
N ASP A 391 -35.11 15.58 16.92
CA ASP A 391 -35.75 14.28 16.64
C ASP A 391 -35.54 13.69 15.23
N LEU A 392 -34.55 14.19 14.49
CA LEU A 392 -33.92 13.52 13.35
C LEU A 392 -32.71 12.72 13.86
N TYR A 393 -32.71 11.41 13.64
CA TYR A 393 -31.67 10.50 14.11
C TYR A 393 -31.04 9.73 12.95
N PHE A 394 -29.72 9.51 13.04
CA PHE A 394 -28.99 8.51 12.26
C PHE A 394 -28.69 7.32 13.19
N ILE A 395 -29.09 6.14 12.77
CA ILE A 395 -28.94 4.88 13.51
C ILE A 395 -28.11 3.94 12.65
N ASP A 396 -27.04 3.39 13.22
CA ASP A 396 -26.18 2.43 12.53
C ASP A 396 -26.22 1.08 13.25
N LEU A 397 -26.52 0.01 12.51
CA LEU A 397 -26.64 -1.35 13.01
C LEU A 397 -25.55 -2.24 12.42
N LEU A 398 -24.79 -2.89 13.29
CA LEU A 398 -23.73 -3.85 12.97
C LEU A 398 -24.15 -5.23 13.45
N PHE A 399 -24.14 -6.21 12.56
CA PHE A 399 -24.59 -7.57 12.85
C PHE A 399 -23.39 -8.47 13.15
N PRO A 400 -23.15 -8.87 14.41
CA PRO A 400 -22.00 -9.72 14.75
C PRO A 400 -22.07 -11.11 14.10
N GLU A 401 -23.29 -11.60 13.84
CA GLU A 401 -23.55 -12.90 13.21
C GLU A 401 -23.46 -12.89 11.68
N ASN A 402 -23.47 -11.71 11.05
CA ASN A 402 -23.28 -11.55 9.62
C ASN A 402 -22.50 -10.27 9.34
N THR A 403 -21.17 -10.39 9.34
CA THR A 403 -20.27 -9.25 9.14
C THR A 403 -20.25 -8.74 7.71
N GLU A 404 -20.86 -9.44 6.74
CA GLU A 404 -20.92 -9.03 5.33
C GLU A 404 -22.07 -8.06 5.04
N ILE A 405 -22.83 -7.66 6.06
CA ILE A 405 -23.89 -6.66 5.95
C ILE A 405 -23.82 -5.61 7.07
N THR A 406 -24.41 -4.46 6.80
CA THR A 406 -24.75 -3.46 7.80
C THR A 406 -26.06 -2.76 7.41
N LEU A 407 -26.80 -2.27 8.40
CA LEU A 407 -28.05 -1.55 8.19
C LEU A 407 -27.95 -0.16 8.81
N SER A 408 -28.01 0.87 7.98
CA SER A 408 -28.07 2.26 8.43
C SER A 408 -29.47 2.81 8.22
N ILE A 409 -29.98 3.57 9.19
CA ILE A 409 -31.35 4.07 9.21
C ILE A 409 -31.30 5.55 9.52
N THR A 410 -31.99 6.36 8.73
CA THR A 410 -32.30 7.75 9.12
C THR A 410 -33.78 7.84 9.43
N VAL A 411 -34.12 8.42 10.58
CA VAL A 411 -35.51 8.57 11.04
C VAL A 411 -35.77 10.00 11.48
N ASP A 412 -36.84 10.59 10.97
CA ASP A 412 -37.36 11.89 11.39
C ASP A 412 -38.76 11.68 12.00
N PHE A 413 -38.86 11.84 13.32
CA PHE A 413 -40.14 11.71 14.03
C PHE A 413 -41.09 12.89 13.82
N LYS A 414 -40.61 14.04 13.36
CA LYS A 414 -41.47 15.19 13.05
C LYS A 414 -42.20 15.00 11.74
N SER A 415 -41.50 14.51 10.72
CA SER A 415 -42.09 14.22 9.41
C SER A 415 -42.59 12.78 9.28
N ASN A 416 -42.41 11.95 10.30
CA ASN A 416 -42.64 10.50 10.29
C ASN A 416 -41.94 9.78 9.13
N LYS A 417 -40.79 10.28 8.65
CA LYS A 417 -40.05 9.69 7.53
C LYS A 417 -38.95 8.79 8.05
N ALA A 418 -38.72 7.67 7.39
CA ALA A 418 -37.55 6.86 7.62
C ALA A 418 -36.99 6.29 6.31
N LEU A 419 -35.67 6.08 6.27
CA LEU A 419 -34.98 5.42 5.17
C LEU A 419 -34.03 4.37 5.74
N PHE A 420 -34.27 3.11 5.38
CA PHE A 420 -33.40 1.98 5.69
C PHE A 420 -32.45 1.74 4.51
N ILE A 421 -31.16 1.59 4.81
CA ILE A 421 -30.10 1.35 3.82
C ILE A 421 -29.36 0.09 4.25
N LEU A 422 -29.72 -1.03 3.63
CA LEU A 422 -28.99 -2.29 3.78
C LEU A 422 -27.79 -2.26 2.85
N THR A 423 -26.59 -2.29 3.40
CA THR A 423 -25.35 -2.38 2.63
C THR A 423 -24.81 -3.80 2.74
N GLN A 424 -24.54 -4.44 1.60
CA GLN A 424 -23.95 -5.77 1.52
C GLN A 424 -22.59 -5.70 0.81
N TYR A 425 -21.60 -6.38 1.37
CA TYR A 425 -20.34 -6.64 0.69
C TYR A 425 -20.45 -7.94 -0.12
N GLN A 426 -20.26 -7.86 -1.43
CA GLN A 426 -20.18 -8.99 -2.33
C GLN A 426 -18.87 -8.88 -3.15
N PRO A 427 -17.80 -9.60 -2.77
CA PRO A 427 -16.57 -9.57 -3.54
C PRO A 427 -16.84 -10.10 -4.95
N THR A 428 -16.57 -9.28 -5.97
CA THR A 428 -16.72 -9.74 -7.36
C THR A 428 -15.58 -10.69 -7.70
N SER A 429 -15.88 -11.80 -8.38
CA SER A 429 -14.83 -12.58 -9.04
C SER A 429 -14.13 -11.70 -10.07
N LEU A 430 -12.80 -11.84 -10.16
CA LEU A 430 -11.88 -11.11 -11.05
C LEU A 430 -12.54 -10.63 -12.35
N PRO A 431 -12.22 -9.42 -12.85
CA PRO A 431 -12.91 -8.83 -13.99
C PRO A 431 -12.86 -9.78 -15.19
N ASP A 432 -14.01 -10.38 -15.50
CA ASP A 432 -14.22 -11.13 -16.73
C ASP A 432 -13.97 -10.16 -17.89
N LYS A 433 -12.92 -10.44 -18.67
CA LYS A 433 -12.48 -9.58 -19.78
C LYS A 433 -13.60 -9.32 -20.79
N ASN A 434 -14.59 -10.20 -20.84
CA ASN A 434 -15.74 -10.15 -21.75
C ASN A 434 -16.92 -9.31 -21.22
N LYS A 435 -16.90 -8.86 -19.96
CA LYS A 435 -17.98 -8.00 -19.43
C LYS A 435 -17.88 -6.57 -19.99
N PRO A 436 -19.03 -5.91 -20.27
CA PRO A 436 -19.11 -4.48 -20.58
C PRO A 436 -18.36 -3.62 -19.55
N ILE A 437 -17.78 -2.49 -19.97
CA ILE A 437 -17.01 -1.57 -19.11
C ILE A 437 -17.77 -1.17 -17.84
N ALA A 438 -19.09 -0.98 -17.92
CA ALA A 438 -19.95 -0.65 -16.78
C ALA A 438 -19.92 -1.72 -15.67
N LEU A 439 -19.75 -3.00 -16.02
CA LEU A 439 -19.63 -4.11 -15.07
C LEU A 439 -18.19 -4.32 -14.58
N LYS A 440 -17.20 -3.69 -15.22
CA LYS A 440 -15.80 -3.64 -14.76
C LYS A 440 -15.57 -2.53 -13.72
N LEU A 441 -16.49 -1.57 -13.63
CA LEU A 441 -16.46 -0.41 -12.73
C LEU A 441 -17.53 -0.52 -11.62
N ALA A 442 -17.92 -1.74 -11.26
CA ALA A 442 -18.89 -1.96 -10.19
C ALA A 442 -18.14 -2.08 -8.85
N SER A 443 -18.59 -1.33 -7.84
CA SER A 443 -18.11 -1.52 -6.47
C SER A 443 -18.50 -2.90 -5.95
N HIS A 444 -17.71 -3.46 -5.03
CA HIS A 444 -18.06 -4.68 -4.30
C HIS A 444 -19.23 -4.48 -3.32
N TYR A 445 -19.68 -3.24 -3.14
CA TYR A 445 -20.77 -2.90 -2.25
C TYR A 445 -22.08 -2.73 -3.00
N HIS A 446 -23.12 -3.37 -2.49
CA HIS A 446 -24.50 -3.17 -2.94
C HIS A 446 -25.28 -2.49 -1.82
N GLN A 447 -26.00 -1.41 -2.16
CA GLN A 447 -26.85 -0.67 -1.22
C GLN A 447 -28.31 -0.78 -1.67
N TYR A 448 -29.16 -1.25 -0.76
CA TYR A 448 -30.59 -1.42 -0.97
C TYR A 448 -31.36 -0.45 -0.08
N PHE A 449 -32.24 0.33 -0.70
CA PHE A 449 -32.95 1.44 -0.06
C PHE A 449 -34.41 1.06 0.16
N THR A 450 -34.87 1.13 1.41
CA THR A 450 -36.26 0.85 1.78
C THR A 450 -36.83 2.07 2.51
N PRO A 451 -37.60 2.93 1.81
CA PRO A 451 -38.35 4.00 2.44
C PRO A 451 -39.44 3.46 3.37
N ALA A 452 -39.64 4.14 4.50
CA ALA A 452 -40.62 3.76 5.51
C ALA A 452 -41.28 4.99 6.16
N VAL A 453 -42.42 4.77 6.82
CA VAL A 453 -43.12 5.74 7.65
C VAL A 453 -43.08 5.28 9.11
N VAL A 454 -42.81 6.20 10.04
CA VAL A 454 -42.84 5.90 11.48
C VAL A 454 -44.28 5.77 11.96
N LEU A 455 -44.59 4.68 12.66
CA LEU A 455 -45.91 4.41 13.23
C LEU A 455 -45.99 4.71 14.73
N THR A 456 -44.87 4.68 15.45
CA THR A 456 -44.84 4.94 16.90
C THR A 456 -44.92 6.45 17.17
N GLY A 457 -45.99 6.89 17.86
CA GLY A 457 -46.22 8.29 18.24
C GLY A 457 -47.59 8.81 17.81
N ASN A 458 -48.11 9.84 18.48
CA ASN A 458 -49.50 10.35 18.37
C ASN A 458 -49.88 11.05 17.04
N ASN A 459 -49.17 10.85 15.94
CA ASN A 459 -49.36 11.66 14.72
C ASN A 459 -50.09 10.92 13.60
N GLN A 460 -51.02 11.62 12.95
CA GLN A 460 -51.88 11.14 11.86
C GLN A 460 -51.06 10.61 10.68
N ILE A 461 -51.17 9.30 10.42
CA ILE A 461 -50.44 8.57 9.37
C ILE A 461 -50.92 8.94 7.95
N ASP A 462 -52.12 9.50 7.81
CA ASP A 462 -52.84 9.70 6.53
C ASP A 462 -52.21 10.73 5.55
N ARG A 463 -51.09 11.37 5.90
CA ARG A 463 -50.37 12.34 5.03
C ARG A 463 -48.86 12.14 4.97
N CYS A 464 -48.35 10.96 5.29
CA CYS A 464 -46.90 10.73 5.29
C CYS A 464 -46.38 10.44 3.87
N GLU A 465 -45.46 11.27 3.38
CA GLU A 465 -44.71 11.00 2.15
C GLU A 465 -43.43 10.23 2.50
N TYR A 466 -43.07 9.25 1.67
CA TYR A 466 -41.77 8.58 1.79
C TYR A 466 -40.63 9.54 1.43
N PRO A 467 -39.40 9.36 1.99
CA PRO A 467 -38.23 9.99 1.41
C PRO A 467 -38.04 9.54 -0.04
N PHE A 468 -37.62 10.45 -0.92
CA PHE A 468 -37.55 10.21 -2.36
C PHE A 468 -36.16 10.52 -2.93
N VAL A 469 -35.84 9.88 -4.06
CA VAL A 469 -34.60 10.13 -4.81
C VAL A 469 -34.62 11.57 -5.34
N THR A 470 -33.51 12.28 -5.20
CA THR A 470 -33.43 13.71 -5.56
C THR A 470 -32.25 14.00 -6.51
N SER A 471 -32.38 15.10 -7.25
CA SER A 471 -31.32 15.71 -8.06
C SER A 471 -30.84 17.05 -7.51
N ASP A 472 -31.30 17.49 -6.33
CA ASP A 472 -31.06 18.84 -5.81
C ASP A 472 -29.56 19.15 -5.61
N LEU A 473 -28.76 18.13 -5.26
CA LEU A 473 -27.32 18.30 -5.07
C LEU A 473 -26.55 18.32 -6.40
N ILE A 474 -27.13 17.86 -7.51
CA ILE A 474 -26.45 17.75 -8.80
C ILE A 474 -26.06 19.15 -9.29
N GLY A 475 -24.80 19.30 -9.70
CA GLY A 475 -24.19 20.57 -10.08
C GLY A 475 -23.59 21.33 -8.89
N THR A 476 -23.81 20.93 -7.64
CA THR A 476 -23.22 21.64 -6.49
C THR A 476 -21.79 21.19 -6.20
N ARG A 477 -21.01 22.09 -5.59
CA ARG A 477 -19.65 21.86 -5.11
C ARG A 477 -19.50 22.38 -3.69
N ALA A 478 -18.97 21.56 -2.80
CA ALA A 478 -18.78 21.90 -1.39
C ALA A 478 -17.50 21.27 -0.82
N LEU A 479 -16.94 21.92 0.20
CA LEU A 479 -15.91 21.34 1.05
C LEU A 479 -16.52 20.75 2.31
N TYR A 480 -15.95 19.65 2.76
CA TYR A 480 -16.30 18.90 3.96
C TYR A 480 -15.06 18.87 4.85
N CYS A 481 -15.10 19.63 5.94
CA CYS A 481 -14.04 19.65 6.93
C CYS A 481 -14.34 18.60 8.00
N TYR A 482 -13.65 17.46 7.95
CA TYR A 482 -13.81 16.35 8.89
C TYR A 482 -13.11 16.58 10.22
N SER A 483 -12.07 17.41 10.25
CA SER A 483 -11.25 17.68 11.43
C SER A 483 -10.75 19.11 11.40
N ASN A 484 -10.88 19.86 12.50
CA ASN A 484 -10.40 21.26 12.59
C ASN A 484 -8.97 21.38 13.14
N SER A 485 -8.53 20.45 13.99
CA SER A 485 -7.24 20.50 14.69
C SER A 485 -6.06 20.09 13.79
N SER A 486 -6.28 19.06 12.97
CA SER A 486 -5.45 18.67 11.82
C SER A 486 -6.38 18.70 10.61
N PRO A 487 -6.36 19.75 9.76
CA PRO A 487 -7.42 19.95 8.79
C PRO A 487 -7.50 18.83 7.76
N THR A 488 -8.50 17.95 7.90
CA THR A 488 -8.81 16.91 6.92
C THR A 488 -10.03 17.38 6.14
N VAL A 489 -9.79 17.79 4.90
CA VAL A 489 -10.75 18.53 4.09
C VAL A 489 -10.90 17.85 2.75
N TYR A 490 -12.14 17.47 2.44
CA TYR A 490 -12.51 16.86 1.18
C TYR A 490 -13.38 17.85 0.41
N GLU A 491 -13.29 17.79 -0.90
CA GLU A 491 -14.20 18.46 -1.81
C GLU A 491 -15.07 17.41 -2.47
N HIS A 492 -16.39 17.62 -2.51
CA HIS A 492 -17.28 16.82 -3.34
C HIS A 492 -17.90 17.67 -4.45
N ILE A 493 -18.00 17.08 -5.64
CA ILE A 493 -18.64 17.63 -6.82
C ILE A 493 -19.69 16.61 -7.29
N TYR A 494 -20.96 16.98 -7.22
CA TYR A 494 -22.07 16.08 -7.55
C TYR A 494 -22.40 16.21 -9.04
N ILE A 495 -22.04 15.22 -9.84
CA ILE A 495 -22.05 15.34 -11.31
C ILE A 495 -23.40 14.96 -11.90
N ASN A 496 -23.95 13.84 -11.46
CA ASN A 496 -25.24 13.34 -11.92
C ASN A 496 -25.86 12.42 -10.85
N SER A 497 -27.00 11.82 -11.17
CA SER A 497 -27.78 10.96 -10.25
C SER A 497 -27.07 9.69 -9.79
N HIS A 498 -25.97 9.30 -10.44
CA HIS A 498 -25.26 8.04 -10.18
C HIS A 498 -23.81 8.24 -9.79
N TRP A 499 -23.22 9.42 -10.02
CA TRP A 499 -21.79 9.66 -9.84
C TRP A 499 -21.53 11.01 -9.18
N TYR A 500 -20.54 11.00 -8.29
CA TYR A 500 -19.91 12.19 -7.77
C TYR A 500 -18.38 12.05 -7.93
N CYS A 501 -17.67 13.16 -7.86
CA CYS A 501 -16.22 13.12 -7.74
C CYS A 501 -15.78 13.78 -6.44
N TYR A 502 -14.67 13.30 -5.91
CA TYR A 502 -14.05 13.85 -4.72
C TYR A 502 -12.60 14.27 -4.99
N ASN A 503 -12.14 15.27 -4.24
CA ASN A 503 -10.73 15.62 -4.13
C ASN A 503 -10.37 15.79 -2.64
N VAL A 504 -9.24 15.25 -2.21
CA VAL A 504 -8.73 15.48 -0.86
C VAL A 504 -7.86 16.73 -0.89
N ILE A 505 -8.44 17.85 -0.44
CA ILE A 505 -7.80 19.16 -0.42
C ILE A 505 -6.71 19.22 0.64
N ASN A 506 -6.96 18.61 1.80
CA ASN A 506 -6.02 18.54 2.90
C ASN A 506 -6.26 17.31 3.78
N GLY A 507 -5.24 16.86 4.51
CA GLY A 507 -5.27 15.65 5.32
C GLY A 507 -4.30 14.58 4.80
N ILE A 508 -4.30 13.39 5.43
CA ILE A 508 -3.35 12.30 5.13
C ILE A 508 -3.40 11.87 3.65
N ARG A 509 -4.58 11.94 3.02
CA ARG A 509 -4.81 11.56 1.62
C ARG A 509 -4.71 12.73 0.64
N LYS A 510 -4.12 13.87 1.03
CA LYS A 510 -4.06 15.08 0.20
C LYS A 510 -3.59 14.79 -1.23
N GLY A 511 -4.32 15.33 -2.21
CA GLY A 511 -4.07 15.11 -3.64
C GLY A 511 -4.74 13.86 -4.22
N ASP A 512 -5.32 12.99 -3.38
CA ASP A 512 -6.21 11.94 -3.88
C ASP A 512 -7.47 12.55 -4.50
N GLY A 513 -7.96 11.91 -5.54
CA GLY A 513 -9.24 12.22 -6.14
C GLY A 513 -9.73 11.05 -6.97
N GLY A 514 -11.03 11.02 -7.19
CA GLY A 514 -11.69 9.92 -7.87
C GLY A 514 -13.14 10.25 -8.15
N CYS A 515 -13.81 9.32 -8.84
CA CYS A 515 -15.24 9.40 -9.05
C CYS A 515 -15.85 8.04 -8.75
N ASP A 516 -16.91 8.04 -7.95
CA ASP A 516 -17.53 6.83 -7.45
C ASP A 516 -19.04 6.88 -7.62
N GLN A 517 -19.64 5.71 -7.49
CA GLN A 517 -21.08 5.57 -7.58
C GLN A 517 -21.72 6.14 -6.32
N ALA A 518 -22.68 7.05 -6.50
CA ALA A 518 -23.38 7.74 -5.44
C ALA A 518 -24.90 7.61 -5.55
N SER A 519 -25.61 7.91 -4.47
CA SER A 519 -27.07 7.96 -4.41
C SER A 519 -27.53 9.05 -3.45
N TYR A 520 -28.64 9.72 -3.78
CA TYR A 520 -29.12 10.89 -3.06
C TYR A 520 -30.61 10.76 -2.74
N TYR A 521 -30.97 10.91 -1.46
CA TYR A 521 -32.35 10.94 -1.00
C TYR A 521 -32.63 12.26 -0.26
N LYS A 522 -33.87 12.72 -0.36
CA LYS A 522 -34.34 13.94 0.31
C LYS A 522 -35.41 13.61 1.34
N PHE A 523 -35.27 14.20 2.53
CA PHE A 523 -36.30 14.19 3.58
C PHE A 523 -37.11 15.50 3.55
N ASP A 524 -36.40 16.63 3.43
CA ASP A 524 -36.93 17.99 3.31
C ASP A 524 -35.91 18.89 2.58
N ASP A 525 -36.17 20.19 2.47
CA ASP A 525 -35.31 21.15 1.74
C ASP A 525 -33.89 21.34 2.29
N SER A 526 -33.63 20.83 3.48
CA SER A 526 -32.39 20.99 4.23
C SER A 526 -31.78 19.66 4.70
N THR A 527 -32.51 18.55 4.59
CA THR A 527 -32.06 17.21 5.00
C THR A 527 -31.90 16.27 3.80
N TYR A 528 -30.67 15.81 3.59
CA TYR A 528 -30.32 14.88 2.52
C TYR A 528 -29.60 13.64 3.06
N ILE A 529 -29.82 12.50 2.43
CA ILE A 529 -29.00 11.29 2.62
C ILE A 529 -28.14 11.12 1.39
N VAL A 530 -26.83 11.06 1.61
CA VAL A 530 -25.84 10.88 0.56
C VAL A 530 -25.09 9.59 0.84
N THR A 531 -25.10 8.68 -0.13
CA THR A 531 -24.31 7.46 -0.06
C THR A 531 -23.35 7.38 -1.24
N TRP A 532 -22.22 6.72 -1.03
CA TRP A 532 -21.33 6.36 -2.13
C TRP A 532 -20.61 5.04 -1.84
N ARG A 533 -20.10 4.43 -2.91
CA ARG A 533 -19.45 3.13 -2.91
C ARG A 533 -18.16 3.27 -3.69
N GLU A 534 -17.03 3.24 -2.98
CA GLU A 534 -15.72 3.46 -3.58
C GLU A 534 -15.40 2.33 -4.58
N LEU A 535 -14.74 2.70 -5.67
CA LEU A 535 -14.29 1.76 -6.70
C LEU A 535 -12.88 1.24 -6.48
N LEU A 536 -12.01 2.06 -5.90
CA LEU A 536 -10.58 1.76 -5.76
C LEU A 536 -10.22 1.14 -4.40
N ILE A 537 -11.04 1.41 -3.38
CA ILE A 537 -10.88 0.89 -2.03
C ILE A 537 -12.19 0.24 -1.59
N ASP A 538 -12.09 -0.81 -0.77
CA ASP A 538 -13.26 -1.54 -0.31
C ASP A 538 -13.95 -0.79 0.83
N LEU A 539 -14.64 0.30 0.48
CA LEU A 539 -15.42 1.12 1.38
C LEU A 539 -16.75 1.55 0.75
N SER A 540 -17.77 1.54 1.58
CA SER A 540 -19.05 2.20 1.32
C SER A 540 -19.31 3.24 2.39
N PHE A 541 -20.09 4.25 2.07
CA PHE A 541 -20.41 5.32 3.00
C PHE A 541 -21.90 5.65 2.97
N VAL A 542 -22.41 6.07 4.13
CA VAL A 542 -23.77 6.55 4.33
C VAL A 542 -23.70 7.77 5.25
N PHE A 543 -24.22 8.90 4.78
CA PHE A 543 -24.24 10.16 5.52
C PHE A 543 -25.59 10.85 5.48
N VAL A 544 -25.95 11.45 6.61
CA VAL A 544 -27.01 12.45 6.73
C VAL A 544 -26.36 13.84 6.63
N TYR A 545 -26.92 14.67 5.76
CA TYR A 545 -26.52 16.06 5.54
C TYR A 545 -27.62 16.95 6.11
N ASP A 546 -27.22 17.86 7.00
CA ASP A 546 -28.05 18.91 7.55
C ASP A 546 -27.52 20.25 7.03
N LEU A 547 -28.15 20.77 5.99
CA LEU A 547 -27.71 22.00 5.32
C LEU A 547 -27.99 23.26 6.14
N ASP A 548 -28.98 23.23 7.03
CA ASP A 548 -29.31 24.36 7.91
C ASP A 548 -28.19 24.59 8.93
N ASN A 549 -27.73 23.50 9.55
CA ASN A 549 -26.62 23.54 10.50
C ASN A 549 -25.25 23.41 9.84
N LYS A 550 -25.20 23.14 8.53
CA LYS A 550 -23.98 22.89 7.76
C LYS A 550 -23.12 21.79 8.36
N THR A 551 -23.76 20.69 8.75
CA THR A 551 -23.09 19.53 9.33
C THR A 551 -23.45 18.26 8.55
N THR A 552 -22.55 17.29 8.62
CA THR A 552 -22.84 15.92 8.22
C THR A 552 -22.50 14.96 9.34
N THR A 553 -23.23 13.86 9.41
CA THR A 553 -22.89 12.73 10.27
C THR A 553 -23.22 11.44 9.55
N GLY A 554 -22.46 10.39 9.83
CA GLY A 554 -22.61 9.14 9.13
C GLY A 554 -21.49 8.18 9.46
N LYS A 555 -21.16 7.37 8.46
CA LYS A 555 -20.10 6.38 8.57
C LYS A 555 -19.51 5.96 7.23
N GLY A 556 -18.30 5.40 7.31
CA GLY A 556 -17.75 4.47 6.33
C GLY A 556 -17.84 3.05 6.86
N TRP A 557 -18.07 2.08 5.98
CA TRP A 557 -18.07 0.66 6.32
C TRP A 557 -17.46 -0.13 5.18
N GLY A 558 -16.51 -0.99 5.51
CA GLY A 558 -15.87 -1.81 4.50
C GLY A 558 -14.63 -2.55 4.98
N ASN A 559 -13.97 -3.19 4.03
CA ASN A 559 -12.84 -4.09 4.26
C ASN A 559 -11.52 -3.35 4.00
N ILE A 560 -11.05 -2.56 4.97
CA ILE A 560 -9.84 -1.73 4.80
C ILE A 560 -8.55 -2.53 5.05
N SER A 561 -8.67 -3.77 5.54
CA SER A 561 -7.54 -4.65 5.80
C SER A 561 -7.84 -6.06 5.32
N ASP A 562 -6.86 -6.72 4.73
CA ASP A 562 -6.99 -8.06 4.15
C ASP A 562 -7.08 -9.21 5.17
N THR A 563 -7.50 -8.88 6.39
CA THR A 563 -7.98 -9.85 7.38
C THR A 563 -9.41 -10.32 7.10
N ASN A 564 -10.07 -9.81 6.04
CA ASN A 564 -11.53 -9.93 5.81
C ASN A 564 -12.37 -9.40 6.98
N VAL A 565 -11.79 -8.56 7.84
CA VAL A 565 -12.50 -7.93 8.94
C VAL A 565 -13.10 -6.64 8.42
N MET A 566 -14.44 -6.63 8.40
CA MET A 566 -15.21 -5.44 8.10
C MET A 566 -15.05 -4.44 9.24
N ILE A 567 -14.65 -3.23 8.89
CA ILE A 567 -14.52 -2.14 9.85
C ILE A 567 -15.64 -1.13 9.68
N ASN A 568 -16.05 -0.55 10.80
CA ASN A 568 -17.03 0.54 10.84
C ASN A 568 -16.31 1.81 11.29
N ILE A 569 -16.38 2.86 10.47
CA ILE A 569 -15.72 4.14 10.69
C ILE A 569 -16.81 5.20 10.92
N PRO A 570 -17.04 5.63 12.17
CA PRO A 570 -17.83 6.82 12.43
C PRO A 570 -17.24 8.02 11.68
N ALA A 571 -18.06 8.79 10.97
CA ALA A 571 -17.59 9.98 10.26
C ALA A 571 -18.57 11.16 10.28
N GLY A 572 -18.06 12.39 10.18
CA GLY A 572 -18.86 13.61 10.09
C GLY A 572 -18.02 14.86 9.85
N ALA A 573 -18.60 15.85 9.17
CA ALA A 573 -17.89 17.03 8.71
C ALA A 573 -18.72 18.31 8.82
N ASN A 574 -18.04 19.46 8.88
CA ASN A 574 -18.66 20.75 8.66
C ASN A 574 -18.67 21.06 7.16
N ILE A 575 -19.81 21.55 6.65
CA ILE A 575 -20.04 21.84 5.23
C ILE A 575 -19.68 23.30 4.94
N ILE A 576 -18.85 23.51 3.92
CA ILE A 576 -18.54 24.82 3.36
C ILE A 576 -18.98 24.80 1.89
N SER A 577 -20.17 25.32 1.61
CA SER A 577 -20.66 25.44 0.23
C SER A 577 -19.78 26.42 -0.56
N LEU A 578 -19.36 26.01 -1.76
CA LEU A 578 -18.51 26.82 -2.62
C LEU A 578 -19.32 27.48 -3.74
N ASN A 579 -20.01 26.69 -4.56
CA ASN A 579 -20.82 27.19 -5.68
C ASN A 579 -21.83 26.13 -6.18
N ALA A 580 -22.73 26.60 -7.06
CA ALA A 580 -23.58 25.76 -7.90
C ALA A 580 -23.16 25.94 -9.38
N LEU A 581 -22.84 24.84 -10.03
CA LEU A 581 -22.57 24.74 -11.46
C LEU A 581 -23.89 24.54 -12.20
N ASN A 582 -24.24 25.50 -13.05
CA ASN A 582 -25.37 25.36 -13.98
C ASN A 582 -24.84 24.98 -15.36
N TYR A 583 -25.09 23.74 -15.78
CA TYR A 583 -24.86 23.33 -17.15
C TYR A 583 -26.02 23.83 -18.02
N PRO A 584 -25.76 24.58 -19.12
CA PRO A 584 -26.84 25.00 -19.99
C PRO A 584 -27.47 23.77 -20.63
N LEU A 585 -28.81 23.65 -20.55
CA LEU A 585 -29.59 22.50 -21.03
C LEU A 585 -29.25 22.09 -22.48
N ASN A 586 -28.83 23.05 -23.30
CA ASN A 586 -28.46 22.85 -24.70
C ASN A 586 -27.22 21.95 -24.91
N TYR A 587 -26.42 21.70 -23.85
CA TYR A 587 -25.20 20.90 -23.90
C TYR A 587 -25.34 19.53 -23.22
N ILE A 588 -26.50 19.22 -22.65
CA ILE A 588 -26.77 17.93 -22.01
C ILE A 588 -27.45 17.03 -23.07
N PRO A 589 -26.86 15.90 -23.48
CA PRO A 589 -27.51 14.97 -24.39
C PRO A 589 -28.85 14.51 -23.80
N SER A 590 -29.89 14.47 -24.64
CA SER A 590 -31.26 14.06 -24.28
C SER A 590 -31.34 12.69 -23.62
#